data_AF-A0A0T6UY15-F1
#
_entry.id   AF-A0A0T6UY15-F1
#
_cell.length_a   1.000
_cell.length_b   1.000
_cell.length_c   1.000
_cell.angle_alpha   90.00
_cell.angle_beta   90.00
_cell.angle_gamma   90.00
#
_symmetry.space_group_name_H-M   'P 1'
#
loop_
_entity.id
_entity.type
_entity.pdbx_description
1 polymer ?
#
loop_
_entity_poly.entity_id
_entity_poly.type
_entity_poly.pdbx_seq_one_letter_code
_entity_poly.pdbx_strand_id
1 'polypeptide(L)' 'MGVYTWARQELEQSLRAAQMQGLDEGMALRALLSAAVECSKTHREIADLASELRFMADNLDDDRDYSFMRP' A
#
# COMPACT_ATOMS: atom_id res chain seq x y z
N MET A 1 -2.23 -8.74 -15.94
CA MET A 1 -2.49 -7.77 -14.84
C MET A 1 -1.17 -7.21 -14.37
N GLY A 2 -1.07 -5.91 -14.14
CA GLY A 2 0.13 -5.30 -13.56
C GLY A 2 0.23 -5.59 -12.05
N VAL A 3 1.45 -5.57 -11.50
CA VAL A 3 1.71 -5.80 -10.07
C VAL A 3 0.90 -4.83 -9.19
N TYR A 4 0.72 -3.57 -9.63
CA TYR A 4 -0.08 -2.57 -8.93
C TYR A 4 -1.57 -2.94 -8.87
N THR A 5 -2.16 -3.37 -9.99
CA THR A 5 -3.56 -3.82 -10.05
C THR A 5 -3.81 -5.01 -9.15
N TRP A 6 -2.89 -5.99 -9.13
CA TRP A 6 -2.95 -7.12 -8.23
C TRP A 6 -2.90 -6.67 -6.76
N ALA A 7 -1.92 -5.85 -6.38
CA ALA A 7 -1.76 -5.37 -5.00
C ALA A 7 -3.00 -4.59 -4.52
N ARG A 8 -3.59 -3.77 -5.39
CA ARG A 8 -4.84 -3.05 -5.09
C ARG A 8 -6.01 -4.02 -4.83
N GLN A 9 -6.16 -5.05 -5.65
CA GLN A 9 -7.21 -6.07 -5.44
C GLN A 9 -7.02 -6.86 -4.15
N GLU A 10 -5.79 -7.20 -3.77
CA GLU A 10 -5.50 -7.85 -2.48
C GLU A 10 -5.84 -6.94 -1.29
N LEU A 11 -5.53 -5.64 -1.40
CA LEU A 11 -5.86 -4.65 -0.37
C LEU A 11 -7.37 -4.50 -0.20
N GLU A 12 -8.12 -4.35 -1.31
CA GLU A 12 -9.59 -4.26 -1.29
C GLU A 12 -10.23 -5.52 -0.69
N GLN A 13 -9.70 -6.72 -1.00
CA GLN A 13 -10.17 -7.97 -0.41
C GLN A 13 -9.91 -8.03 1.11
N SER A 14 -8.72 -7.60 1.54
CA SER A 14 -8.35 -7.57 2.96
C SER A 14 -9.22 -6.61 3.76
N LEU A 15 -9.52 -5.42 3.22
CA LEU A 15 -10.40 -4.44 3.85
C LEU A 15 -11.85 -4.96 3.95
N ARG A 16 -12.37 -5.60 2.89
CA ARG A 16 -13.68 -6.28 2.95
C ARG A 16 -13.71 -7.36 4.03
N ALA A 17 -12.65 -8.17 4.14
CA ALA A 17 -12.55 -9.20 5.18
C ALA A 17 -12.50 -8.60 6.60
N ALA A 18 -11.82 -7.46 6.77
CA ALA A 18 -11.78 -6.74 8.04
C ALA A 18 -13.14 -6.15 8.43
N GLN A 19 -13.85 -5.54 7.47
CA GLN A 19 -15.21 -5.03 7.69
C GLN A 19 -16.19 -6.14 8.09
N MET A 20 -16.10 -7.32 7.45
CA MET A 20 -16.92 -8.49 7.84
C MET A 20 -16.65 -8.98 9.27
N GLN A 21 -15.47 -8.69 9.81
CA GLN A 21 -15.11 -8.97 11.21
C GLN A 21 -15.47 -7.82 12.17
N GLY A 22 -16.09 -6.74 11.67
CA GLY A 22 -16.45 -5.57 12.46
C GLY A 22 -15.28 -4.64 12.77
N LEU A 23 -14.15 -4.77 12.06
CA LEU A 23 -13.02 -3.87 12.20
C LEU A 23 -13.29 -2.56 11.46
N ASP A 24 -12.92 -1.45 12.09
CA ASP A 24 -12.91 -0.14 11.44
C ASP A 24 -11.95 -0.13 10.23
N GLU A 25 -12.41 0.43 9.12
CA GLU A 25 -11.66 0.41 7.86
C GLU A 25 -10.35 1.21 7.96
N GLY A 26 -10.38 2.36 8.62
CA GLY A 26 -9.18 3.18 8.84
C GLY A 26 -8.16 2.47 9.73
N MET A 27 -8.63 1.79 10.78
CA MET A 27 -7.80 0.95 11.64
C MET A 27 -7.18 -0.22 10.87
N ALA A 28 -7.98 -0.92 10.06
CA ALA A 28 -7.52 -2.04 9.24
C ALA A 28 -6.47 -1.59 8.21
N LEU A 29 -6.71 -0.47 7.52
CA LEU A 29 -5.77 0.10 6.56
C LEU A 29 -4.43 0.44 7.22
N ARG A 30 -4.48 1.07 8.41
CA ARG A 30 -3.26 1.40 9.17
C ARG A 30 -2.48 0.16 9.57
N ALA A 31 -3.17 -0.90 10.01
CA ALA A 31 -2.54 -2.17 10.36
C ALA A 31 -1.88 -2.85 9.15
N LEU A 32 -2.56 -2.86 8.00
CA LEU A 32 -2.03 -3.40 6.75
C LEU A 32 -0.79 -2.64 6.27
N LEU A 33 -0.79 -1.31 6.35
CA LEU A 33 0.38 -0.49 6.03
C LEU A 33 1.57 -0.82 6.95
N SER A 34 1.35 -0.93 8.26
CA SER A 34 2.40 -1.31 9.21
C SER A 34 3.00 -2.68 8.88
N ALA A 35 2.15 -3.68 8.61
CA ALA A 35 2.60 -5.02 8.24
C ALA A 35 3.41 -5.04 6.93
N ALA A 36 3.00 -4.24 5.92
CA ALA A 36 3.73 -4.11 4.67
C ALA A 36 5.11 -3.47 4.85
N VAL A 37 5.21 -2.44 5.70
CA VAL A 37 6.48 -1.77 6.03
C VAL A 37 7.42 -2.71 6.79
N GLU A 38 6.90 -3.46 7.77
CA GLU A 38 7.68 -4.46 8.50
C GLU A 38 8.22 -5.55 7.58
N CYS A 39 7.40 -6.05 6.65
CA CYS A 39 7.82 -7.03 5.65
C CYS A 39 8.90 -6.45 4.72
N SER A 40 8.73 -5.20 4.28
CA SER A 40 9.65 -4.53 3.36
C SER A 40 11.05 -4.34 3.94
N LYS A 41 11.18 -4.19 5.27
CA LYS A 41 12.48 -4.13 5.97
C LYS A 41 13.36 -5.38 5.75
N THR A 42 12.78 -6.52 5.38
CA THR A 42 13.56 -7.73 5.06
C THR A 42 14.26 -7.65 3.71
N HIS A 43 13.87 -6.69 2.86
CA HIS A 43 14.36 -6.53 1.50
C HIS A 43 15.07 -5.20 1.25
N ARG A 44 14.92 -4.21 2.14
CA ARG A 44 15.43 -2.85 1.98
C ARG A 44 15.87 -2.25 3.30
N GLU A 45 16.84 -1.34 3.22
CA GLU A 45 17.23 -0.50 4.35
C GLU A 45 16.11 0.46 4.73
N ILE A 46 16.03 0.78 6.03
CA ILE A 46 14.95 1.60 6.57
C ILE A 46 14.92 3.02 5.99
N ALA A 47 16.09 3.59 5.66
CA ALA A 47 16.22 4.93 5.10
C ALA A 47 15.66 5.01 3.67
N ASP A 48 15.91 3.97 2.86
CA ASP A 48 15.40 3.88 1.50
C ASP A 48 13.88 3.68 1.51
N LEU A 49 13.39 2.81 2.39
CA LEU A 49 11.95 2.58 2.57
C LEU A 49 11.22 3.84 3.02
N ALA A 50 11.79 4.61 3.96
CA ALA A 50 11.22 5.88 4.40
C ALA A 50 11.16 6.91 3.25
N SER A 51 12.23 6.99 2.45
CA SER A 51 12.28 7.89 1.28
C SER A 51 11.26 7.49 0.22
N GLU A 52 11.09 6.20 -0.02
CA GLU A 52 10.10 5.65 -0.96
C GLU A 52 8.67 5.93 -0.50
N LEU A 53 8.35 5.68 0.78
CA LEU A 53 7.03 6.00 1.34
C LEU A 53 6.74 7.50 1.27
N ARG A 54 7.75 8.33 1.53
CA ARG A 54 7.62 9.79 1.42
C ARG A 54 7.33 10.19 -0.02
N PHE A 55 8.07 9.65 -0.97
CA PHE A 55 7.84 9.88 -2.40
C PHE A 55 6.43 9.46 -2.82
N MET A 56 5.96 8.28 -2.41
CA MET A 56 4.61 7.80 -2.70
C MET A 56 3.54 8.74 -2.12
N ALA A 57 3.71 9.19 -0.88
CA ALA A 57 2.79 10.11 -0.23
C ALA A 57 2.76 11.49 -0.90
N ASP A 58 3.92 12.02 -1.28
CA ASP A 58 4.04 13.31 -1.98
C ASP A 58 3.48 13.25 -3.41
N ASN A 59 3.39 12.06 -4.02
CA ASN A 59 2.85 11.81 -5.36
C ASN A 59 1.51 11.05 -5.34
N LEU A 60 0.80 11.09 -4.21
CA LEU A 60 -0.55 10.57 -4.09
C LEU A 60 -1.48 11.55 -4.82
N ASP A 61 -1.53 11.44 -6.15
CA ASP A 61 -2.44 12.20 -6.99
C ASP A 61 -3.79 11.47 -6.99
N ASP A 62 -4.86 12.11 -6.51
CA ASP A 62 -6.21 11.52 -6.48
C ASP A 62 -6.74 11.19 -7.90
N ASP A 63 -6.07 11.68 -8.95
CA ASP A 63 -6.49 11.58 -10.36
C ASP A 63 -5.50 10.84 -11.30
N ARG A 64 -4.41 10.21 -10.82
CA ARG A 64 -3.46 9.52 -11.72
C ARG A 64 -3.52 8.01 -11.63
N ASP A 65 -4.16 7.42 -12.64
CA ASP A 65 -3.91 6.05 -13.08
C ASP A 65 -2.41 5.90 -13.41
N TYR A 66 -1.68 5.24 -12.52
CA TYR A 66 -0.25 4.88 -12.65
C TYR A 66 0.01 3.85 -13.77
N SER A 67 -0.60 4.03 -14.95
CA SER A 67 -0.42 3.12 -16.09
C SER A 67 0.87 3.35 -16.88
N PHE A 68 1.52 4.51 -16.79
CA PHE A 68 2.68 4.78 -17.64
C PHE A 68 3.62 5.78 -16.97
N MET A 69 4.67 5.31 -16.30
CA MET A 69 6.00 5.93 -16.38
C MET A 69 7.05 4.94 -15.85
N ARG A 70 7.63 4.14 -16.76
CA ARG A 70 9.05 3.81 -16.69
C ARG A 70 9.66 4.05 -18.09
N PRO A 71 10.82 4.72 -18.18
CA PRO A 71 11.58 4.84 -19.43
C PRO A 71 12.17 3.50 -19.89
#